data_AF-A0A4S4NHM5-F1
#
_entry.id   AF-A0A4S4NHM5-F1
#
_cell.length_a   1.000
_cell.length_b   1.000
_cell.length_c   1.000
_cell.angle_alpha   90.00
_cell.angle_beta   90.00
_cell.angle_gamma   90.00
#
_symmetry.space_group_name_H-M   'P 1'
#
loop_
_entity.id
_entity.type
_entity.pdbx_description
1 polymer ?
#
loop_
_entity_poly.entity_id
_entity_poly.type
_entity_poly.pdbx_seq_one_letter_code
_entity_poly.pdbx_strand_id
1 'polypeptide(L)'
;MSSLFSLLPLLLCMGLCFFSCDDPEAVLPVSGVDAETLVENYNANIGDQELEEARAFCAIGTVSEVEFKPRSDGDEVLHFVFRDDDLERSFTFALEEKLDFPEEIDRAKVVFLGHQMIVADLDGHFYVHLYVPEAAEDNLLPGLPYVEGNGLGVATEEEPVLQES
;
A
#
# COMPACT_ATOMS: atom_id res chain seq x y z
N MET A 1 31.75 7.47 62.53
CA MET A 1 31.70 6.59 61.34
C MET A 1 30.37 6.84 60.67
N SER A 2 30.43 7.63 59.60
CA SER A 2 29.32 7.88 58.69
C SER A 2 28.95 6.58 57.97
N SER A 3 27.65 6.35 57.75
CA SER A 3 27.15 5.93 56.45
C SER A 3 25.64 6.15 56.40
N LEU A 4 25.29 7.18 55.63
CA LEU A 4 23.97 7.52 55.14
C LEU A 4 23.53 6.53 54.06
N PHE A 5 22.21 6.38 53.93
CA PHE A 5 21.42 6.25 52.70
C PHE A 5 21.90 5.31 51.57
N SER A 6 21.08 4.31 51.28
CA SER A 6 20.72 3.94 49.90
C SER A 6 19.34 3.26 49.94
N LEU A 7 18.26 4.01 49.70
CA LEU A 7 17.52 4.06 48.42
C LEU A 7 17.03 2.65 47.99
N LEU A 8 15.87 2.25 48.50
CA LEU A 8 14.57 2.20 47.79
C LEU A 8 14.49 1.09 46.71
N PRO A 9 13.60 0.10 46.85
CA PRO A 9 13.46 -0.99 45.89
C PRO A 9 12.89 -0.45 44.57
N LEU A 10 13.58 -0.77 43.48
CA LEU A 10 13.21 -0.39 42.12
C LEU A 10 11.93 -1.14 41.72
N LEU A 11 10.81 -0.50 41.99
CA LEU A 11 9.49 -0.79 41.46
C LEU A 11 9.36 0.02 40.17
N LEU A 12 9.26 -0.60 39.00
CA LEU A 12 8.39 -0.14 37.92
C LEU A 12 8.40 -1.13 36.73
N CYS A 13 7.22 -1.71 36.49
CA CYS A 13 6.57 -1.88 35.20
C CYS A 13 7.36 -2.60 34.09
N MET A 14 7.06 -3.87 33.78
CA MET A 14 5.89 -4.25 32.95
C MET A 14 5.56 -3.13 31.94
N GLY A 15 6.12 -3.21 30.74
CA GLY A 15 5.85 -2.21 29.71
C GLY A 15 6.66 -2.39 28.42
N LEU A 16 6.89 -3.63 28.00
CA LEU A 16 7.33 -3.93 26.63
C LEU A 16 6.50 -5.11 26.10
N CYS A 17 5.18 -5.04 26.31
CA CYS A 17 4.29 -5.54 25.28
C CYS A 17 4.42 -4.50 24.17
N PHE A 18 5.16 -4.86 23.11
CA PHE A 18 5.04 -4.20 21.82
C PHE A 18 3.55 -4.19 21.49
N PHE A 19 2.91 -3.05 21.72
CA PHE A 19 1.74 -2.66 20.97
C PHE A 19 2.25 -2.44 19.55
N SER A 20 2.39 -3.52 18.77
CA SER A 20 1.98 -3.39 17.37
C SER A 20 0.50 -3.04 17.48
N CYS A 21 0.15 -1.80 17.17
CA CYS A 21 -1.20 -1.45 16.73
C CYS A 21 -1.45 -2.16 15.39
N ASP A 22 -1.36 -3.48 15.38
CA ASP A 22 -1.90 -4.28 14.31
C ASP A 22 -3.40 -4.24 14.55
N ASP A 23 -4.09 -3.41 13.78
CA ASP A 23 -5.53 -3.36 13.80
C ASP A 23 -6.03 -4.75 13.39
N PRO A 24 -6.59 -5.54 14.32
CA PRO A 24 -6.94 -6.94 14.04
C PRO A 24 -8.09 -7.05 13.01
N GLU A 25 -8.74 -5.93 12.68
CA GLU A 25 -9.77 -5.83 11.64
C GLU A 25 -9.18 -5.44 10.28
N ALA A 26 -7.93 -4.98 10.20
CA ALA A 26 -7.26 -4.60 8.96
C ALA A 26 -6.55 -5.77 8.25
N VAL A 27 -7.08 -6.98 8.42
CA VAL A 27 -6.66 -8.12 7.61
C VAL A 27 -7.27 -7.93 6.23
N LEU A 28 -6.46 -8.05 5.18
CA LEU A 28 -7.01 -8.07 3.82
C LEU A 28 -8.14 -9.10 3.77
N PRO A 29 -9.25 -8.84 3.05
CA PRO A 29 -10.35 -9.80 2.91
C PRO A 29 -9.94 -11.11 2.19
N VAL A 30 -8.65 -11.25 1.90
CA VAL A 30 -7.99 -12.38 1.28
C VAL A 30 -7.28 -13.21 2.34
N SER A 31 -7.85 -14.37 2.67
CA SER A 31 -7.24 -15.31 3.60
C SER A 31 -5.88 -15.84 3.09
N GLY A 32 -4.83 -15.71 3.90
CA GLY A 32 -3.54 -16.38 3.67
C GLY A 32 -2.43 -15.51 3.07
N VAL A 33 -2.68 -14.21 2.84
CA VAL A 33 -1.66 -13.24 2.42
C VAL A 33 -1.30 -12.36 3.62
N ASP A 34 -0.06 -12.48 4.08
CA ASP A 34 0.56 -11.55 5.03
C ASP A 34 1.19 -10.42 4.20
N ALA A 35 0.49 -9.28 4.12
CA ALA A 35 0.86 -8.16 3.26
C ALA A 35 2.13 -7.48 3.76
N GLU A 36 2.29 -7.42 5.08
CA GLU A 36 3.41 -6.83 5.78
C GLU A 36 4.68 -7.62 5.47
N THR A 37 4.64 -8.95 5.63
CA THR A 37 5.76 -9.84 5.25
C THR A 37 6.07 -9.74 3.74
N LEU A 38 5.05 -9.58 2.89
CA LEU A 38 5.25 -9.45 1.45
C LEU A 38 5.99 -8.16 1.08
N VAL A 39 5.60 -7.04 1.69
CA VAL A 39 6.27 -5.74 1.52
C VAL A 39 7.71 -5.78 2.02
N GLU A 40 7.96 -6.40 3.18
CA GLU A 40 9.32 -6.57 3.71
C GLU A 40 10.21 -7.36 2.75
N ASN A 41 9.70 -8.49 2.25
CA ASN A 41 10.42 -9.32 1.28
C ASN A 41 10.67 -8.57 -0.03
N TYR A 42 9.68 -7.81 -0.53
CA TYR A 42 9.86 -7.00 -1.73
C TYR A 42 10.98 -5.97 -1.53
N ASN A 43 10.90 -5.20 -0.45
CA ASN A 43 11.88 -4.15 -0.14
C ASN A 43 13.29 -4.70 0.15
N ALA A 44 13.41 -5.95 0.60
CA ALA A 44 14.71 -6.60 0.79
C ALA A 44 15.40 -7.01 -0.53
N ASN A 45 14.64 -7.13 -1.62
CA ASN A 45 15.14 -7.56 -2.93
C ASN A 45 15.34 -6.40 -3.92
N ILE A 46 14.72 -5.24 -3.67
CA ILE A 46 14.99 -4.03 -4.45
C ILE A 46 16.31 -3.38 -4.01
N GLY A 47 17.06 -2.83 -4.96
CA GLY A 47 18.36 -2.21 -4.67
C GLY A 47 18.22 -0.89 -3.89
N ASP A 48 19.25 -0.52 -3.13
CA ASP A 48 19.30 0.72 -2.34
C ASP A 48 19.14 2.03 -3.15
N GLN A 49 19.15 1.95 -4.49
CA GLN A 49 19.07 3.11 -5.40
C GLN A 49 17.65 3.39 -5.93
N GLU A 50 16.66 2.58 -5.58
CA GLU A 50 15.26 2.84 -5.90
C GLU A 50 14.77 4.14 -5.24
N LEU A 51 13.94 4.89 -5.96
CA LEU A 51 13.29 6.09 -5.44
C LEU A 51 12.41 5.70 -4.24
N GLU A 52 12.39 6.53 -3.22
CA GLU A 52 11.62 6.27 -1.99
C GLU A 52 10.13 6.06 -2.30
N GLU A 53 9.62 6.78 -3.31
CA GLU A 53 8.24 6.70 -3.80
C GLU A 53 7.90 5.35 -4.44
N ALA A 54 8.88 4.66 -5.02
CA ALA A 54 8.71 3.35 -5.66
C ALA A 54 8.85 2.17 -4.69
N ARG A 55 9.21 2.43 -3.42
CA ARG A 55 9.32 1.36 -2.41
C ARG A 55 7.95 0.78 -2.10
N ALA A 56 7.94 -0.53 -1.87
CA ALA A 56 6.72 -1.21 -1.46
C ALA A 56 6.26 -0.72 -0.09
N PHE A 57 4.94 -0.66 0.11
CA PHE A 57 4.35 -0.31 1.39
C PHE A 57 3.00 -1.02 1.59
N CYS A 58 2.60 -1.13 2.85
CA CYS A 58 1.28 -1.57 3.28
C CYS A 58 0.77 -0.53 4.29
N ALA A 59 -0.36 0.09 4.02
CA ALA A 59 -0.91 1.13 4.89
C ALA A 59 -2.44 1.14 4.87
N ILE A 60 -3.02 1.70 5.93
CA ILE A 60 -4.44 2.00 6.01
C ILE A 60 -4.60 3.51 5.93
N GLY A 61 -5.55 3.95 5.11
CA GLY A 61 -5.80 5.37 4.89
C GLY A 61 -7.10 5.58 4.13
N THR A 62 -7.23 6.74 3.53
CA THR A 62 -8.41 7.12 2.74
C THR A 62 -8.04 7.18 1.26
N VAL A 63 -8.94 6.70 0.39
CA VAL A 63 -8.84 6.89 -1.06
C VAL A 63 -9.83 7.97 -1.48
N SER A 64 -9.36 8.95 -2.26
CA SER A 64 -10.15 10.08 -2.75
C SER A 64 -9.67 10.53 -4.14
N GLU A 65 -10.32 11.54 -4.71
CA GLU A 65 -9.92 12.16 -5.99
C GLU A 65 -9.80 11.14 -7.14
N VAL A 66 -10.73 10.18 -7.14
CA VAL A 66 -10.80 9.11 -8.14
C VAL A 66 -11.32 9.69 -9.46
N GLU A 67 -10.49 9.61 -10.50
CA GLU A 67 -10.81 10.08 -11.83
C GLU A 67 -10.43 9.04 -12.88
N PHE A 68 -11.26 8.91 -13.91
CA PHE A 68 -10.95 8.11 -15.09
C PHE A 68 -10.69 9.05 -16.28
N LYS A 69 -9.45 9.05 -16.78
CA LYS A 69 -9.01 9.92 -17.88
C LYS A 69 -8.80 9.07 -19.15
N PRO A 70 -9.50 9.36 -20.26
CA PRO A 70 -9.26 8.63 -21.51
C PRO A 70 -7.89 8.98 -22.11
N ARG A 71 -7.14 7.97 -22.59
CA ARG A 71 -5.94 8.14 -23.41
C ARG A 71 -6.28 8.16 -24.90
N SER A 72 -5.33 8.65 -25.69
CA SER A 72 -5.46 8.78 -27.15
C SER A 72 -5.43 7.46 -27.91
N ASP A 73 -4.88 6.41 -27.30
CA ASP A 73 -4.84 5.02 -27.81
C ASP A 73 -6.17 4.27 -27.60
N GLY A 74 -7.06 4.81 -26.77
CA GLY A 74 -8.36 4.22 -26.46
C GLY A 74 -8.44 3.62 -25.05
N ASP A 75 -7.32 3.52 -24.34
CA ASP A 75 -7.25 3.03 -22.98
C ASP A 75 -7.75 4.09 -21.99
N GLU A 76 -8.10 3.67 -20.78
CA GLU A 76 -8.52 4.55 -19.70
C GLU A 76 -7.47 4.56 -18.59
N VAL A 77 -7.16 5.72 -18.03
CA VAL A 77 -6.24 5.83 -16.90
C VAL A 77 -7.06 6.14 -15.66
N LEU A 78 -7.03 5.20 -14.71
CA LEU A 78 -7.49 5.45 -13.35
C LEU A 78 -6.44 6.32 -12.65
N HIS A 79 -6.88 7.44 -12.09
CA HIS A 79 -6.13 8.26 -11.16
C HIS A 79 -6.84 8.25 -9.81
N PHE A 80 -6.10 8.16 -8.70
CA PHE A 80 -6.65 8.37 -7.37
C PHE A 80 -5.57 8.82 -6.39
N VAL A 81 -6.00 9.45 -5.30
CA VAL A 81 -5.15 9.86 -4.19
C VAL A 81 -5.40 8.94 -3.01
N PHE A 82 -4.32 8.47 -2.38
CA PHE A 82 -4.35 7.75 -1.12
C PHE A 82 -3.62 8.57 -0.05
N ARG A 83 -4.25 8.74 1.11
CA ARG A 83 -3.68 9.46 2.25
C ARG A 83 -3.70 8.58 3.49
N ASP A 84 -2.53 8.28 4.05
CA ASP A 84 -2.36 7.65 5.35
C ASP A 84 -1.95 8.68 6.42
N ASP A 85 -1.62 8.23 7.63
CA ASP A 85 -1.24 9.12 8.73
C ASP A 85 0.09 9.88 8.49
N ASP A 86 0.96 9.34 7.64
CA ASP A 86 2.30 9.84 7.42
C ASP A 86 2.40 10.70 6.16
N LEU A 87 1.67 10.34 5.11
CA LEU A 87 1.86 10.93 3.78
C LEU A 87 0.68 10.74 2.81
N GLU A 88 0.77 11.48 1.71
CA GLU A 88 -0.17 11.43 0.59
C GLU A 88 0.54 10.92 -0.66
N ARG A 89 -0.11 10.03 -1.40
CA ARG A 89 0.36 9.49 -2.68
C ARG A 89 -0.74 9.60 -3.72
N SER A 90 -0.38 10.05 -4.92
CA SER A 90 -1.21 9.92 -6.11
C SER A 90 -0.79 8.69 -6.89
N PHE A 91 -1.77 7.96 -7.41
CA PHE A 91 -1.55 6.78 -8.24
C PHE A 91 -2.20 6.95 -9.60
N THR A 92 -1.55 6.40 -10.62
CA THR A 92 -2.11 6.24 -11.96
C THR A 92 -2.01 4.80 -12.39
N PHE A 93 -3.08 4.26 -12.99
CA PHE A 93 -3.10 2.91 -13.55
C PHE A 93 -3.72 2.93 -14.93
N ALA A 94 -2.97 2.48 -15.94
CA ALA A 94 -3.44 2.38 -17.32
C ALA A 94 -4.22 1.07 -17.49
N LEU A 95 -5.55 1.15 -17.59
CA LEU A 95 -6.46 0.02 -17.65
C LEU A 95 -6.53 -0.57 -19.07
N GLU A 96 -6.40 -1.90 -19.18
CA GLU A 96 -6.72 -2.62 -20.42
C GLU A 96 -8.22 -2.95 -20.54
N GLU A 97 -8.91 -3.01 -19.40
CA GLU A 97 -10.32 -3.33 -19.32
C GLU A 97 -11.06 -2.40 -18.36
N LYS A 98 -12.38 -2.31 -18.53
CA LYS A 98 -13.21 -1.43 -17.71
C LYS A 98 -13.21 -1.90 -16.25
N LEU A 99 -12.95 -0.97 -15.33
CA LEU A 99 -12.99 -1.17 -13.89
C LEU A 99 -14.02 -0.22 -13.25
N ASP A 100 -14.91 -0.76 -12.42
CA ASP A 100 -15.80 0.06 -11.58
C ASP A 100 -15.11 0.30 -10.22
N PHE A 101 -14.46 1.46 -10.08
CA PHE A 101 -13.73 1.87 -8.86
C PHE A 101 -14.57 2.91 -8.07
N PRO A 102 -14.74 2.78 -6.73
CA PRO A 102 -15.50 3.72 -5.92
C PRO A 102 -14.93 5.14 -5.97
N GLU A 103 -15.77 6.18 -5.96
CA GLU A 103 -15.30 7.58 -5.98
C GLU A 103 -14.49 7.98 -4.74
N GLU A 104 -14.74 7.31 -3.61
CA GLU A 104 -14.08 7.52 -2.32
C GLU A 104 -14.14 6.23 -1.49
N ILE A 105 -13.11 5.99 -0.66
CA ILE A 105 -13.08 4.92 0.34
C ILE A 105 -12.52 5.50 1.64
N ASP A 106 -13.36 5.64 2.66
CA ASP A 106 -12.99 6.24 3.95
C ASP A 106 -11.82 5.51 4.63
N ARG A 107 -11.87 4.17 4.59
CA ARG A 107 -10.92 3.29 5.25
C ARG A 107 -10.48 2.17 4.32
N ALA A 108 -9.47 2.47 3.51
CA ALA A 108 -8.86 1.55 2.58
C ALA A 108 -7.55 0.97 3.13
N LYS A 109 -7.33 -0.33 2.95
CA LYS A 109 -5.98 -0.93 3.03
C LYS A 109 -5.37 -0.96 1.63
N VAL A 110 -4.22 -0.32 1.47
CA VAL A 110 -3.45 -0.31 0.22
C VAL A 110 -2.16 -1.09 0.43
N VAL A 111 -1.90 -2.02 -0.48
CA VAL A 111 -0.62 -2.74 -0.57
C VAL A 111 -0.02 -2.44 -1.93
N PHE A 112 1.11 -1.75 -1.95
CA PHE A 112 1.82 -1.40 -3.18
C PHE A 112 3.15 -2.16 -3.23
N LEU A 113 3.43 -2.76 -4.38
CA LEU A 113 4.60 -3.61 -4.62
C LEU A 113 5.26 -3.25 -5.96
N GLY A 114 5.29 -1.96 -6.33
CA GLY A 114 5.90 -1.47 -7.56
C GLY A 114 5.02 -1.72 -8.80
N HIS A 115 4.95 -2.97 -9.26
CA HIS A 115 4.22 -3.39 -10.46
C HIS A 115 2.83 -3.95 -10.18
N GLN A 116 2.47 -4.09 -8.91
CA GLN A 116 1.17 -4.56 -8.49
C GLN A 116 0.68 -3.82 -7.26
N MET A 117 -0.65 -3.71 -7.15
CA MET A 117 -1.30 -3.01 -6.06
C MET A 117 -2.59 -3.70 -5.66
N ILE A 118 -2.85 -3.77 -4.36
CA ILE A 118 -4.17 -4.08 -3.82
C ILE A 118 -4.77 -2.82 -3.22
N VAL A 119 -6.06 -2.60 -3.49
CA VAL A 119 -6.90 -1.65 -2.76
C VAL A 119 -8.10 -2.43 -2.21
N ALA A 120 -8.26 -2.42 -0.89
CA ALA A 120 -9.36 -3.09 -0.20
C ALA A 120 -10.11 -2.08 0.68
N ASP A 121 -11.42 -1.97 0.48
CA ASP A 121 -12.32 -1.23 1.36
C ASP A 121 -12.59 -2.07 2.62
N LEU A 122 -12.14 -1.59 3.79
CA LEU A 122 -12.26 -2.32 5.05
C LEU A 122 -13.66 -2.22 5.66
N ASP A 123 -14.45 -1.21 5.28
CA ASP A 123 -15.79 -0.97 5.80
C ASP A 123 -16.89 -1.40 4.80
N GLY A 124 -16.51 -1.70 3.56
CA GLY A 124 -17.40 -2.15 2.48
C GLY A 124 -17.04 -3.51 1.88
N HIS A 125 -17.25 -3.63 0.57
CA HIS A 125 -17.06 -4.89 -0.18
C HIS A 125 -16.16 -4.70 -1.41
N PHE A 126 -15.64 -3.49 -1.62
CA PHE A 126 -14.76 -3.23 -2.75
C PHE A 126 -13.38 -3.83 -2.50
N TYR A 127 -12.87 -4.50 -3.53
CA TYR A 127 -11.54 -5.08 -3.57
C TYR A 127 -11.07 -5.07 -5.01
N VAL A 128 -9.84 -4.62 -5.23
CA VAL A 128 -9.17 -4.75 -6.53
C VAL A 128 -7.70 -5.10 -6.34
N HIS A 129 -7.21 -5.95 -7.23
CA HIS A 129 -5.78 -6.23 -7.40
C HIS A 129 -5.42 -5.77 -8.81
N LEU A 130 -4.60 -4.71 -8.89
CA LEU A 130 -4.08 -4.14 -10.11
C LEU A 130 -2.70 -4.75 -10.38
N TYR A 131 -2.46 -5.23 -11.59
CA TYR A 131 -1.21 -5.91 -11.96
C TYR A 131 -0.72 -5.43 -13.32
N VAL A 132 0.59 -5.17 -13.43
CA VAL A 132 1.27 -4.78 -14.68
C VAL A 132 2.19 -5.92 -15.12
N PRO A 133 1.75 -6.81 -16.03
CA PRO A 133 2.53 -7.98 -16.45
C PRO A 133 3.87 -7.65 -17.11
N GLU A 134 3.96 -6.50 -17.79
CA GLU A 134 5.17 -6.11 -18.52
C GLU A 134 6.28 -5.58 -17.60
N ALA A 135 5.94 -5.11 -16.39
CA ALA A 135 6.90 -4.51 -15.47
C ALA A 135 7.67 -5.55 -14.64
N ALA A 136 7.11 -6.75 -14.42
CA ALA A 136 7.80 -7.86 -13.78
C ALA A 136 7.22 -9.22 -14.20
N GLU A 137 8.07 -10.25 -14.28
CA GLU A 137 7.65 -11.60 -14.70
C GLU A 137 6.71 -12.30 -13.70
N ASP A 138 6.82 -11.94 -12.41
CA ASP A 138 6.13 -12.63 -11.32
C ASP A 138 4.98 -11.79 -10.72
N ASN A 139 3.76 -12.33 -10.81
CA ASN A 139 2.65 -11.94 -9.94
C ASN A 139 2.91 -12.52 -8.55
N LEU A 140 3.16 -11.64 -7.56
CA LEU A 140 3.49 -12.08 -6.20
C LEU A 140 2.26 -12.60 -5.43
N LEU A 141 1.07 -12.47 -6.02
CA LEU A 141 -0.23 -12.86 -5.48
C LEU A 141 -1.06 -13.66 -6.50
N PRO A 142 -0.53 -14.77 -7.04
CA PRO A 142 -1.13 -15.46 -8.19
C PRO A 142 -2.46 -16.16 -7.88
N GLY A 143 -2.82 -16.28 -6.60
CA GLY A 143 -4.08 -16.87 -6.16
C GLY A 143 -5.27 -15.90 -6.18
N LEU A 144 -5.05 -14.62 -6.51
CA LEU A 144 -6.05 -13.57 -6.41
C LEU A 144 -6.48 -13.10 -7.79
N PRO A 145 -7.79 -12.89 -8.02
CA PRO A 145 -8.25 -12.27 -9.26
C PRO A 145 -7.66 -10.86 -9.34
N TYR A 146 -7.23 -10.48 -10.54
CA TYR A 146 -6.56 -9.21 -10.80
C TYR A 146 -7.04 -8.60 -12.10
N VAL A 147 -6.80 -7.30 -12.25
CA VAL A 147 -7.04 -6.50 -13.45
C VAL A 147 -5.69 -6.17 -14.06
N GLU A 148 -5.53 -6.47 -15.34
CA GLU A 148 -4.31 -6.17 -16.10
C GLU A 148 -4.29 -4.71 -16.55
N GLY A 149 -3.09 -4.13 -16.54
CA GLY A 149 -2.85 -2.78 -16.99
C GLY A 149 -1.47 -2.60 -17.60
N ASN A 150 -1.32 -1.52 -18.36
CA ASN A 150 -0.12 -1.18 -19.13
C ASN A 150 0.86 -0.28 -18.36
N GLY A 151 0.57 0.03 -17.10
CA GLY A 151 1.44 0.84 -16.26
C GLY A 151 0.82 1.20 -14.93
N LEU A 152 1.66 1.32 -13.91
CA LEU A 152 1.31 1.75 -12.56
C LEU A 152 2.30 2.82 -12.12
N GLY A 153 1.82 4.05 -11.92
CA GLY A 153 2.60 5.19 -11.44
C GLY A 153 2.26 5.56 -10.01
N VAL A 154 3.24 6.07 -9.28
CA VAL A 154 3.11 6.61 -7.92
C VAL A 154 3.90 7.92 -7.81
N ALA A 155 3.37 8.90 -7.08
CA ALA A 155 4.07 10.14 -6.75
C ALA A 155 3.57 10.73 -5.43
N THR A 156 4.42 11.49 -4.72
CA THR A 156 4.09 12.09 -3.40
C THR A 156 3.85 13.61 -3.41
N GLU A 157 4.27 14.36 -4.45
CA GLU A 157 4.11 15.84 -4.49
C GLU A 157 3.76 16.45 -5.87
N GLU A 158 3.81 15.69 -6.98
CA GLU A 158 3.38 16.12 -8.33
C GLU A 158 2.55 15.01 -9.01
N GLU A 159 1.68 15.33 -9.99
CA GLU A 159 0.89 14.33 -10.73
C GLU A 159 1.81 13.19 -11.23
N PRO A 160 1.48 11.91 -10.99
CA PRO A 160 2.36 10.80 -11.35
C PRO A 160 2.56 10.74 -12.87
N VAL A 161 3.81 10.81 -13.31
CA VAL A 161 4.16 10.51 -14.71
C VAL A 161 4.15 9.00 -14.87
N LEU A 162 3.31 8.47 -15.77
CA LEU A 162 3.32 7.06 -16.13
C LEU A 162 4.73 6.67 -16.58
N GLN A 163 5.33 5.67 -15.92
CA GLN A 163 6.54 5.05 -16.44
C GLN A 163 6.16 4.21 -17.66
N GLU A 164 6.54 4.66 -18.84
CA GLU A 164 6.43 3.86 -20.06
C GLU A 164 7.59 2.85 -20.09
N SER A 165 7.25 1.58 -20.31
CA SER A 165 8.17 0.46 -20.53
C SER A 165 8.99 0.61 -21.82
#